data_AF-A0AAV3XP90-F1
#
_entry.id   AF-A0AAV3XP90-F1
#
_cell.length_a   1.000
_cell.length_b   1.000
_cell.length_c   1.000
_cell.angle_alpha   90.00
_cell.angle_beta   90.00
_cell.angle_gamma   90.00
#
_symmetry.space_group_name_H-M   'P 1'
#
loop_
_entity.id
_entity.type
_entity.pdbx_description
1 polymer ?
#
loop_
_entity_poly.entity_id
_entity_poly.type
_entity_poly.pdbx_seq_one_letter_code
_entity_poly.pdbx_strand_id
1 'polypeptide(L)'
;MNAIQPEPKKFLRTKAWLLSTLLSVPLFAACSSPRQQYTPPPPVDDTRGGRVVPPPANQQPQARRGLSTGQTVAILAGAAALYYLYNQHRNRQGHGAQGKYYLSKNGRVYYRDAQGQAHWVTPPREGIRVPVEEAQRYRDFQGYNGRTDGRDLTDLVPAQ
;
A
#
# COMPACT_ATOMS: atom_id res chain seq x y z
N MET A 1 -31.62 -55.91 3.54
CA MET A 1 -31.02 -56.44 4.78
C MET A 1 -29.52 -56.24 4.66
N ASN A 2 -28.94 -55.46 5.58
CA ASN A 2 -27.57 -55.43 6.15
C ASN A 2 -26.51 -56.36 5.50
N ALA A 3 -25.20 -56.09 5.41
CA ALA A 3 -24.27 -55.01 5.75
C ALA A 3 -22.85 -55.58 5.45
N ILE A 4 -21.78 -54.80 5.72
CA ILE A 4 -20.38 -55.22 6.04
C ILE A 4 -19.34 -55.00 4.90
N GLN A 5 -18.54 -53.93 5.08
CA GLN A 5 -17.15 -53.74 4.59
C GLN A 5 -16.13 -54.39 5.59
N PRO A 6 -14.77 -54.31 5.53
CA PRO A 6 -13.79 -53.71 4.57
C PRO A 6 -12.50 -54.57 4.28
N GLU A 7 -11.53 -53.98 3.52
CA GLU A 7 -10.04 -54.08 3.40
C GLU A 7 -9.18 -55.05 4.30
N PRO A 8 -7.81 -55.11 4.22
CA PRO A 8 -6.82 -55.21 3.13
C PRO A 8 -5.78 -56.35 3.43
N LYS A 9 -4.75 -56.59 2.58
CA LYS A 9 -3.59 -57.44 2.97
C LYS A 9 -2.23 -56.85 2.63
N LYS A 10 -1.36 -56.98 3.63
CA LYS A 10 -0.12 -56.25 3.92
C LYS A 10 1.14 -56.92 3.35
N PHE A 11 2.12 -56.07 3.09
CA PHE A 11 3.58 -56.27 3.08
C PHE A 11 4.11 -57.38 4.01
N LEU A 12 5.19 -58.06 3.61
CA LEU A 12 6.52 -58.04 4.27
C LEU A 12 7.44 -59.12 3.67
N ARG A 13 8.67 -58.78 3.26
CA ARG A 13 9.84 -59.65 3.44
C ARG A 13 11.07 -58.81 3.75
N THR A 14 11.48 -58.93 5.01
CA THR A 14 12.70 -58.43 5.66
C THR A 14 13.89 -59.36 5.41
N LYS A 15 15.10 -58.80 5.44
CA LYS A 15 16.36 -59.32 6.06
C LYS A 15 17.49 -58.36 5.66
N ALA A 16 18.05 -57.50 6.53
CA ALA A 16 18.82 -57.71 7.78
C ALA A 16 20.34 -57.63 7.54
N TRP A 17 21.05 -57.13 8.56
CA TRP A 17 22.51 -57.02 8.76
C TRP A 17 23.17 -55.74 8.22
N LEU A 18 23.94 -54.91 8.96
CA LEU A 18 24.70 -55.09 10.22
C LEU A 18 25.05 -53.73 10.87
N LEU A 19 25.41 -53.78 12.16
CA LEU A 19 25.86 -52.69 13.03
C LEU A 19 27.29 -52.20 12.79
N SER A 20 27.51 -50.94 13.22
CA SER A 20 28.74 -50.31 13.74
C SER A 20 29.74 -49.68 12.77
N THR A 21 29.85 -48.35 12.80
CA THR A 21 30.98 -47.62 13.44
C THR A 21 30.86 -46.09 13.31
N LEU A 22 31.17 -45.43 14.44
CA LEU A 22 31.79 -44.11 14.62
C LEU A 22 31.13 -42.82 14.09
N LEU A 23 30.75 -41.99 15.08
CA LEU A 23 30.86 -40.53 15.13
C LEU A 23 31.35 -39.84 13.84
N SER A 24 30.42 -39.27 13.08
CA SER A 24 30.69 -38.11 12.25
C SER A 24 29.54 -37.14 12.45
N VAL A 25 29.75 -36.18 13.35
CA VAL A 25 28.91 -35.00 13.45
C VAL A 25 29.06 -34.28 12.12
N PRO A 26 28.01 -34.12 11.29
CA PRO A 26 28.08 -33.09 10.28
C PRO A 26 27.96 -31.81 11.09
N LEU A 27 29.09 -31.16 11.36
CA LEU A 27 29.08 -29.73 11.57
C LEU A 27 28.61 -29.16 10.23
N PHE A 28 27.29 -29.15 10.02
CA PHE A 28 26.67 -28.23 9.09
C PHE A 28 27.05 -26.87 9.63
N ALA A 29 28.16 -26.36 9.12
CA ALA A 29 28.44 -24.95 9.07
C ALA A 29 27.21 -24.34 8.40
N ALA A 30 26.28 -23.89 9.24
CA ALA A 30 25.30 -22.93 8.83
C ALA A 30 26.12 -21.74 8.34
N CYS A 31 26.31 -21.65 7.02
CA CYS A 31 26.47 -20.39 6.36
C CYS A 31 25.17 -19.62 6.62
N SER A 32 25.05 -19.07 7.83
CA SER A 32 24.21 -17.92 8.07
C SER A 32 24.83 -16.80 7.25
N SER A 33 24.51 -16.77 5.96
CA SER A 33 24.65 -15.56 5.19
C SER A 33 23.97 -14.48 6.03
N PRO A 34 24.68 -13.45 6.52
CA PRO A 34 24.01 -12.34 7.15
C PRO A 34 22.99 -11.89 6.12
N ARG A 35 21.69 -11.97 6.48
CA ARG A 35 20.67 -11.25 5.74
C ARG A 35 21.21 -9.83 5.69
N GLN A 36 21.75 -9.44 4.54
CA GLN A 36 22.04 -8.05 4.27
C GLN A 36 20.71 -7.38 4.58
N GLN A 37 20.68 -6.65 5.69
CA GLN A 37 19.64 -5.67 5.93
C GLN A 37 19.86 -4.69 4.79
N TYR A 38 19.25 -4.99 3.65
CA TYR A 38 19.12 -4.09 2.54
C TYR A 38 18.19 -3.04 3.10
N THR A 39 18.74 -2.07 3.81
CA THR A 39 18.07 -0.82 4.13
C THR A 39 17.74 -0.26 2.76
N PRO A 40 16.47 -0.36 2.30
CA PRO A 40 16.14 0.20 1.01
C PRO A 40 16.51 1.68 1.07
N PRO A 41 17.04 2.25 -0.03
CA PRO A 41 17.40 3.65 -0.05
C PRO A 41 16.22 4.47 0.45
N PRO A 42 16.47 5.56 1.21
CA PRO A 42 15.39 6.39 1.70
C PRO A 42 14.51 6.83 0.52
N PRO A 43 13.18 6.87 0.69
CA PRO A 43 12.32 7.21 -0.43
C PRO A 43 12.70 8.58 -1.01
N VAL A 44 12.75 8.66 -2.34
CA VAL A 44 13.04 9.91 -3.04
C VAL A 44 11.87 10.85 -2.80
N ASP A 45 12.19 12.06 -2.35
CA ASP A 45 11.20 13.08 -2.08
C ASP A 45 11.12 14.08 -3.23
N ASP A 46 10.23 13.80 -4.17
CA ASP A 46 9.91 14.70 -5.29
C ASP A 46 9.25 16.01 -4.80
N THR A 47 8.83 16.11 -3.53
CA THR A 47 8.26 17.35 -2.96
C THR A 47 9.32 18.41 -2.64
N ARG A 48 10.62 18.08 -2.60
CA ARG A 48 11.68 18.99 -2.10
C ARG A 48 11.93 20.22 -2.98
N GLY A 49 11.47 20.23 -4.22
CA GLY A 49 11.46 21.41 -5.11
C GLY A 49 10.21 22.28 -4.98
N GLY A 50 9.22 21.86 -4.18
CA GLY A 50 7.94 22.53 -4.09
C GLY A 50 7.46 22.60 -2.65
N ARG A 51 7.94 23.59 -1.90
CA ARG A 51 7.43 23.98 -0.59
C ARG A 51 5.90 23.86 -0.60
N VAL A 52 5.34 22.95 0.20
CA VAL A 52 3.90 22.80 0.44
C VAL A 52 3.48 24.05 1.19
N VAL A 53 3.16 25.11 0.44
CA VAL A 53 2.52 26.28 0.99
C VAL A 53 1.06 25.86 1.20
N PRO A 54 0.52 25.90 2.42
CA PRO A 54 -0.91 25.71 2.62
C PRO A 54 -1.64 26.71 1.70
N PRO A 55 -2.66 26.28 0.94
CA PRO A 55 -3.42 27.19 0.11
C PRO A 55 -3.89 28.38 0.97
N PRO A 56 -3.93 29.61 0.44
CA PRO A 56 -4.39 30.76 1.20
C PRO A 56 -5.77 30.46 1.78
N ALA A 57 -5.94 30.69 3.08
CA ALA A 57 -7.06 30.23 3.91
C ALA A 57 -8.44 30.85 3.57
N ASN A 58 -8.62 31.42 2.37
CA ASN A 58 -9.81 32.20 2.00
C ASN A 58 -10.37 31.89 0.61
N GLN A 59 -10.03 30.73 0.02
CA GLN A 59 -10.69 30.27 -1.20
C GLN A 59 -11.40 28.95 -0.90
N GLN A 60 -12.55 29.03 -0.20
CA GLN A 60 -13.58 28.03 -0.45
C GLN A 60 -13.80 28.01 -1.97
N PRO A 61 -13.63 26.89 -2.67
CA PRO A 61 -14.15 26.76 -4.01
C PRO A 61 -15.67 26.73 -3.83
N GLN A 62 -16.28 27.90 -3.77
CA GLN A 62 -17.70 28.04 -4.05
C GLN A 62 -17.85 27.43 -5.43
N ALA A 63 -18.50 26.27 -5.51
CA ALA A 63 -18.92 25.65 -6.74
C ALA A 63 -19.62 26.73 -7.55
N ARG A 64 -18.91 27.33 -8.52
CA ARG A 64 -19.45 28.40 -9.35
C ARG A 64 -20.57 27.75 -10.15
N ARG A 65 -21.79 27.96 -9.67
CA ARG A 65 -23.04 27.50 -10.27
C ARG A 65 -23.28 28.34 -11.53
N GLY A 66 -22.51 28.03 -12.57
CA GLY A 66 -22.54 28.71 -13.85
C GLY A 66 -22.19 27.73 -14.96
N LEU A 67 -23.22 27.23 -15.64
CA LEU A 67 -23.18 26.61 -16.98
C LEU A 67 -22.27 25.38 -17.19
N SER A 68 -22.00 24.59 -16.15
CA SER A 68 -21.46 23.23 -16.31
C SER A 68 -22.62 22.24 -16.40
N THR A 69 -22.69 21.45 -17.47
CA THR A 69 -23.62 20.34 -17.68
C THR A 69 -23.84 19.51 -16.42
N GLY A 70 -24.92 19.75 -15.66
CA GLY A 70 -25.58 18.88 -14.66
C GLY A 70 -24.78 18.16 -13.56
N GLN A 71 -23.44 18.13 -13.62
CA GLN A 71 -22.61 17.23 -12.83
C GLN A 71 -21.84 18.03 -11.81
N THR A 72 -22.24 17.88 -10.55
CA THR A 72 -21.62 18.57 -9.43
C THR A 72 -20.27 17.92 -9.15
N VAL A 73 -19.20 18.71 -9.12
CA VAL A 73 -17.83 18.25 -8.81
C VAL A 73 -17.36 18.81 -7.49
N ALA A 74 -16.62 18.01 -6.74
CA ALA A 74 -15.85 18.42 -5.58
C ALA A 74 -14.36 18.53 -5.94
N ILE A 75 -13.61 19.30 -5.16
CA ILE A 75 -12.16 19.44 -5.30
C ILE A 75 -11.50 18.71 -4.14
N LEU A 76 -10.62 17.75 -4.43
CA LEU A 76 -9.82 17.06 -3.42
C LEU A 76 -8.39 17.61 -3.45
N ALA A 77 -7.96 18.23 -2.37
CA ALA A 77 -6.56 18.66 -2.16
C ALA A 77 -5.95 17.90 -0.97
N GLY A 78 -4.66 18.12 -0.69
CA GLY A 78 -4.00 17.64 0.53
C GLY A 78 -4.19 16.15 0.82
N ALA A 79 -4.65 15.82 2.04
CA ALA A 79 -4.89 14.45 2.47
C ALA A 79 -6.00 13.78 1.65
N ALA A 80 -7.11 14.48 1.37
CA ALA A 80 -8.19 13.94 0.56
C ALA A 80 -7.71 13.53 -0.85
N ALA A 81 -6.85 14.34 -1.49
CA ALA A 81 -6.24 14.02 -2.78
C ALA A 81 -5.31 12.80 -2.69
N LEU A 82 -4.47 12.74 -1.66
CA LEU A 82 -3.57 11.60 -1.45
C LEU A 82 -4.36 10.30 -1.24
N TYR A 83 -5.41 10.33 -0.44
CA TYR A 83 -6.22 9.14 -0.19
C TYR A 83 -7.01 8.71 -1.43
N TYR A 84 -7.45 9.67 -2.25
CA TYR A 84 -8.02 9.40 -3.56
C TYR A 84 -7.04 8.67 -4.49
N LEU A 85 -5.84 9.24 -4.68
CA LEU A 85 -4.78 8.63 -5.50
C LEU A 85 -4.39 7.24 -5.01
N TYR A 86 -4.23 7.06 -3.70
CA TYR A 86 -3.98 5.76 -3.10
C TYR A 86 -5.07 4.75 -3.48
N ASN A 87 -6.35 5.11 -3.33
CA ASN A 87 -7.44 4.18 -3.65
C ASN A 87 -7.51 3.82 -5.14
N GLN A 88 -7.18 4.75 -6.04
CA GLN A 88 -7.12 4.48 -7.48
C GLN A 88 -5.97 3.54 -7.88
N HIS A 89 -4.88 3.52 -7.11
CA HIS A 89 -3.66 2.79 -7.44
C HIS A 89 -3.37 1.58 -6.56
N ARG A 90 -4.01 1.43 -5.39
CA ARG A 90 -3.69 0.35 -4.42
C ARG A 90 -3.84 -1.07 -4.96
N ASN A 91 -4.71 -1.25 -5.96
CA ASN A 91 -5.01 -2.54 -6.58
C ASN A 91 -4.39 -2.70 -7.97
N ARG A 92 -3.66 -1.68 -8.48
CA ARG A 92 -3.01 -1.78 -9.78
C ARG A 92 -1.84 -2.76 -9.73
N GLN A 93 -1.52 -3.30 -10.89
CA GLN A 93 -0.34 -4.13 -11.11
C GLN A 93 0.74 -3.29 -11.80
N GLY A 94 2.01 -3.60 -11.54
CA GLY A 94 3.15 -2.90 -12.13
C GLY A 94 3.82 -1.88 -11.20
N HIS A 95 4.86 -1.26 -11.73
CA HIS A 95 5.79 -0.36 -11.02
C HIS A 95 5.69 1.08 -11.57
N GLY A 96 6.28 2.03 -10.85
CA GLY A 96 6.33 3.44 -11.20
C GLY A 96 5.05 4.20 -10.85
N ALA A 97 4.98 5.45 -11.28
CA ALA A 97 3.88 6.38 -10.95
C ALA A 97 2.49 5.90 -11.46
N GLN A 98 2.45 4.98 -12.43
CA GLN A 98 1.19 4.39 -12.91
C GLN A 98 0.83 3.06 -12.25
N GLY A 99 1.76 2.50 -11.47
CA GLY A 99 1.65 1.20 -10.82
C GLY A 99 0.95 1.25 -9.46
N LYS A 100 1.34 0.33 -8.58
CA LYS A 100 0.74 0.18 -7.25
C LYS A 100 1.19 1.24 -6.26
N TYR A 101 0.24 1.83 -5.54
CA TYR A 101 0.51 2.77 -4.46
C TYR A 101 0.37 2.10 -3.09
N TYR A 102 1.17 2.59 -2.14
CA TYR A 102 1.30 2.07 -0.78
C TYR A 102 1.11 3.20 0.23
N LEU A 103 0.50 2.86 1.36
CA LEU A 103 0.41 3.75 2.52
C LEU A 103 1.57 3.46 3.46
N SER A 104 2.37 4.47 3.76
CA SER A 104 3.44 4.40 4.75
C SER A 104 2.88 4.51 6.17
N LYS A 105 3.67 4.03 7.15
CA LYS A 105 3.32 4.09 8.57
C LYS A 105 3.10 5.51 9.11
N ASN A 106 3.68 6.52 8.46
CA ASN A 106 3.55 7.93 8.81
C ASN A 106 2.44 8.66 8.02
N GLY A 107 1.48 7.93 7.45
CA GLY A 107 0.36 8.55 6.71
C GLY A 107 0.76 9.17 5.35
N ARG A 108 1.93 8.84 4.79
CA ARG A 108 2.31 9.29 3.43
C ARG A 108 2.05 8.21 2.38
N VAL A 109 1.70 8.61 1.16
CA VAL A 109 1.51 7.69 0.03
C VAL A 109 2.79 7.64 -0.80
N TYR A 110 3.23 6.44 -1.18
CA TYR A 110 4.38 6.25 -2.06
C TYR A 110 4.11 5.16 -3.10
N TYR A 111 4.88 5.15 -4.18
CA TYR A 111 4.96 4.04 -5.13
C TYR A 111 6.39 3.51 -5.21
N ARG A 112 6.58 2.35 -5.85
CA ARG A 112 7.91 1.81 -6.13
C ARG A 112 8.16 1.80 -7.62
N ASP A 113 9.30 2.30 -8.06
CA ASP A 113 9.72 2.23 -9.46
C ASP A 113 10.15 0.80 -9.87
N ALA A 114 10.61 0.64 -11.11
CA ALA A 114 11.05 -0.65 -11.63
C ALA A 114 12.28 -1.21 -10.90
N GLN A 115 13.06 -0.35 -10.24
CA GLN A 115 14.22 -0.68 -9.43
C GLN A 115 13.85 -0.95 -7.97
N GLY A 116 12.57 -0.83 -7.61
CA GLY A 116 12.06 -1.02 -6.26
C GLY A 116 12.32 0.18 -5.34
N GLN A 117 12.84 1.30 -5.83
CA GLN A 117 13.03 2.51 -5.04
C GLN A 117 11.68 3.16 -4.75
N ALA A 118 11.50 3.63 -3.52
CA ALA A 118 10.26 4.27 -3.11
C ALA A 118 10.27 5.75 -3.50
N HIS A 119 9.13 6.23 -4.02
CA HIS A 119 8.94 7.62 -4.43
C HIS A 119 7.67 8.17 -3.76
N TRP A 120 7.79 9.31 -3.08
CA TRP A 120 6.64 9.93 -2.43
C TRP A 120 5.67 10.53 -3.45
N VAL A 121 4.38 10.23 -3.29
CA VAL A 121 3.33 10.82 -4.12
C VAL A 121 3.08 12.25 -3.66
N THR A 122 3.10 13.18 -4.62
CA THR A 122 2.74 14.58 -4.40
C THR A 122 1.39 14.86 -5.05
N PRO A 123 0.36 15.28 -4.29
CA PRO A 123 -0.91 15.65 -4.89
C PRO A 123 -0.78 16.98 -5.66
N PRO A 124 -1.55 17.19 -6.75
CA PRO A 124 -1.60 18.47 -7.45
C PRO A 124 -2.02 19.61 -6.50
N ARG A 125 -1.43 20.80 -6.67
CA ARG A 125 -1.65 21.95 -5.77
C ARG A 125 -3.06 22.53 -5.90
N GLU A 126 -3.57 22.53 -7.12
CA GLU A 126 -4.91 22.94 -7.51
C GLU A 126 -5.99 21.95 -7.06
N GLY A 127 -5.58 20.75 -6.62
CA GLY A 127 -6.47 19.66 -6.27
C GLY A 127 -7.03 18.90 -7.48
N ILE A 128 -7.67 17.78 -7.21
CA ILE A 128 -8.26 16.88 -8.19
C ILE A 128 -9.77 17.12 -8.22
N ARG A 129 -10.32 17.38 -9.41
CA ARG A 129 -11.78 17.50 -9.59
C ARG A 129 -12.38 16.11 -9.72
N VAL A 130 -13.28 15.76 -8.80
CA VAL A 130 -13.92 14.45 -8.71
C VAL A 130 -15.44 14.64 -8.63
N PRO A 131 -16.27 13.82 -9.30
CA PRO A 131 -17.72 13.85 -9.11
C PRO A 131 -18.09 13.75 -7.63
N VAL A 132 -19.10 14.50 -7.18
CA VAL A 132 -19.47 14.55 -5.75
C VAL A 132 -19.76 13.16 -5.18
N GLU A 133 -20.39 12.29 -5.95
CA GLU A 133 -20.77 10.93 -5.55
C GLU A 133 -19.53 10.11 -5.17
N GLU A 134 -18.45 10.22 -5.94
CA GLU A 134 -17.18 9.59 -5.63
C GLU A 134 -16.41 10.34 -4.53
N ALA A 135 -16.52 11.67 -4.50
CA ALA A 135 -15.82 12.50 -3.54
C ALA A 135 -16.34 12.35 -2.10
N GLN A 136 -17.62 11.99 -1.91
CA GLN A 136 -18.27 11.90 -0.59
C GLN A 136 -17.51 11.06 0.43
N ARG A 137 -16.84 9.98 0.00
CA ARG A 137 -16.04 9.11 0.88
C ARG A 137 -14.81 9.80 1.48
N TYR A 138 -14.40 10.95 0.93
CA TYR A 138 -13.24 11.72 1.36
C TYR A 138 -13.62 12.98 2.15
N ARG A 139 -14.92 13.20 2.42
CA ARG A 139 -15.44 14.44 3.03
C ARG A 139 -14.86 14.78 4.41
N ASP A 140 -14.39 13.78 5.14
CA ASP A 140 -13.87 13.91 6.50
C ASP A 140 -12.35 14.15 6.52
N PHE A 141 -11.69 14.20 5.36
CA PHE A 141 -10.24 14.40 5.25
C PHE A 141 -9.89 15.85 4.92
N GLN A 142 -8.73 16.27 5.42
CA GLN A 142 -8.16 17.56 5.09
C GLN A 142 -8.02 17.73 3.57
N GLY A 143 -8.45 18.88 3.06
CA GLY A 143 -8.38 19.25 1.66
C GLY A 143 -9.63 18.95 0.84
N TYR A 144 -10.66 18.32 1.42
CA TYR A 144 -11.97 18.23 0.76
C TYR A 144 -12.58 19.63 0.56
N ASN A 145 -12.82 20.02 -0.68
CA ASN A 145 -13.22 21.38 -1.08
C ASN A 145 -12.34 22.48 -0.45
N GLY A 146 -11.03 22.23 -0.35
CA GLY A 146 -10.07 23.22 0.17
C GLY A 146 -10.09 23.41 1.69
N ARG A 147 -10.82 22.57 2.43
CA ARG A 147 -10.82 22.58 3.90
C ARG A 147 -9.43 22.34 4.46
N THR A 148 -9.06 23.09 5.50
CA THR A 148 -7.78 22.93 6.20
C THR A 148 -7.88 22.03 7.43
N ASP A 149 -9.10 21.74 7.88
CA ASP A 149 -9.45 20.85 8.98
C ASP A 149 -9.82 19.45 8.47
N GLY A 150 -9.90 18.49 9.40
CA GLY A 150 -10.25 17.09 9.11
C GLY A 150 -9.10 16.12 9.37
N ARG A 151 -9.35 14.84 9.05
CA ARG A 151 -8.40 13.75 9.24
C ARG A 151 -7.28 13.80 8.20
N ASP A 152 -6.12 13.30 8.59
CA ASP A 152 -5.05 12.97 7.64
C ASP A 152 -5.03 11.46 7.37
N LEU A 153 -4.00 10.98 6.68
CA LEU A 153 -3.86 9.55 6.38
C LEU A 153 -3.17 8.78 7.52
N THR A 154 -2.66 9.45 8.55
CA THR A 154 -2.09 8.82 9.75
C THR A 154 -3.19 8.09 10.52
N ASP A 155 -4.41 8.64 10.54
CA ASP A 155 -5.61 8.03 11.11
C ASP A 155 -6.03 6.71 10.44
N LEU A 156 -5.50 6.42 9.24
CA LEU A 156 -5.79 5.17 8.50
C LEU A 156 -4.78 4.07 8.76
N VAL A 157 -3.68 4.38 9.45
CA VAL A 157 -2.66 3.40 9.81
C VAL A 157 -3.07 2.80 11.16
N PRO A 158 -3.30 1.48 11.25
CA PRO A 158 -3.61 0.86 12.54
C PRO A 158 -2.46 1.06 13.53
N ALA A 159 -2.79 1.45 14.76
CA ALA A 159 -1.84 1.50 15.86
C ALA A 159 -1.21 0.11 16.03
N GLN A 160 0.12 0.05 15.95
CA GLN A 160 0.90 -1.18 16.12
C GLN A 160 1.26 -1.39 17.58
#